data_AF-Q2MCX9-F1
#
_entry.id   AF-Q2MCX9-F1
#
_cell.length_a   1.000
_cell.length_b   1.000
_cell.length_c   1.000
_cell.angle_alpha   90.00
_cell.angle_beta   90.00
_cell.angle_gamma   90.00
#
_symmetry.space_group_name_H-M   'P 1'
#
loop_
_entity.id
_entity.type
_entity.pdbx_description
1 polymer ?
#
loop_
_entity_poly.entity_id
_entity_poly.type
_entity_poly.pdbx_seq_one_letter_code
_entity_poly.pdbx_strand_id
1 'polypeptide(L)'
;MTNFTFLVLCAVVGVAMSQRLWPNGNVPYVSTIKAANAINEALKAIEANTKCITFTQKTAADKNFIEFKHGGGCYSYVGMMRRTNPIYLSPPCYRSKDIVMHEVGHALGLNQHPGQKPSSAPLGKADFEKLNKMYTC
;
A
#
# COMPACT_ATOMS: atom_id res chain seq x y z
N MET A 1 -46.74 -1.98 -19.14
CA MET A 1 -45.87 -0.79 -19.18
C MET A 1 -45.24 -0.63 -17.81
N THR A 2 -43.91 -0.61 -17.81
CA THR A 2 -42.98 -0.68 -16.68
C THR A 2 -42.94 0.59 -15.84
N ASN A 3 -42.73 0.46 -14.52
CA ASN A 3 -41.55 1.02 -13.83
C ASN A 3 -41.71 0.93 -12.31
N PHE A 4 -41.13 -0.11 -11.72
CA PHE A 4 -40.76 -0.08 -10.31
C PHE A 4 -39.37 0.53 -10.23
N THR A 5 -39.34 1.73 -9.67
CA THR A 5 -38.16 2.55 -9.43
C THR A 5 -37.13 1.77 -8.60
N PHE A 6 -35.92 1.66 -9.12
CA PHE A 6 -34.73 1.16 -8.43
C PHE A 6 -34.55 1.90 -7.10
N LEU A 7 -34.74 1.20 -5.98
CA LEU A 7 -34.36 1.69 -4.66
C LEU A 7 -33.61 0.58 -3.93
N VAL A 8 -32.38 0.93 -3.59
CA VAL A 8 -31.53 0.32 -2.54
C VAL A 8 -30.99 -1.08 -2.84
N LEU A 9 -29.91 -1.11 -3.61
CA LEU A 9 -28.96 -2.23 -3.62
C LEU A 9 -27.57 -1.76 -3.17
N CYS A 10 -27.48 -1.15 -1.99
CA CYS A 10 -26.19 -0.83 -1.36
C CYS A 10 -26.03 -1.37 0.07
N ALA A 11 -26.98 -2.14 0.61
CA ALA A 11 -26.95 -2.53 2.02
C ALA A 11 -27.14 -4.02 2.34
N VAL A 12 -26.92 -4.94 1.40
CA VAL A 12 -27.10 -6.40 1.69
C VAL A 12 -25.90 -7.27 1.32
N VAL A 13 -24.78 -6.69 0.91
CA VAL A 13 -23.52 -7.43 0.89
C VAL A 13 -22.46 -6.51 1.46
N GLY A 14 -22.09 -6.75 2.72
CA GLY A 14 -20.82 -6.27 3.25
C GLY A 14 -19.67 -6.96 2.51
N VAL A 15 -19.51 -6.68 1.21
CA VAL A 15 -18.29 -7.01 0.49
C VAL A 15 -17.26 -6.01 0.99
N ALA A 16 -16.61 -6.33 2.10
CA ALA A 16 -15.27 -5.82 2.29
C ALA A 16 -14.50 -6.20 1.02
N MET A 17 -14.09 -5.22 0.21
CA MET A 17 -13.15 -5.50 -0.88
C MET A 17 -11.99 -6.24 -0.24
N SER A 18 -11.88 -7.54 -0.51
CA SER A 18 -10.81 -8.36 0.05
C SER A 18 -9.52 -7.83 -0.54
N GLN A 19 -8.87 -6.94 0.21
CA GLN A 19 -7.60 -6.38 -0.20
C GLN A 19 -6.62 -7.52 -0.10
N ARG A 20 -6.05 -7.89 -1.24
CA ARG A 20 -5.18 -9.05 -1.30
C ARG A 20 -3.92 -8.71 -0.51
N LEU A 21 -3.78 -9.25 0.68
CA LEU A 21 -2.59 -9.03 1.50
C LEU A 21 -1.40 -9.77 0.89
N TRP A 22 -0.21 -9.29 1.23
CA TRP A 22 1.03 -9.96 0.89
C TRP A 22 1.15 -11.26 1.71
N PRO A 23 1.31 -12.43 1.05
CA PRO A 23 1.40 -13.70 1.75
C PRO A 23 2.49 -13.69 2.83
N ASN A 24 2.13 -14.08 4.05
CA ASN A 24 3.01 -14.11 5.23
C ASN A 24 3.68 -12.75 5.54
N GLY A 25 3.14 -11.64 5.04
CA GLY A 25 3.75 -10.32 5.21
C GLY A 25 5.09 -10.14 4.49
N ASN A 26 5.55 -11.09 3.68
CA ASN A 26 6.75 -10.93 2.88
C ASN A 26 6.44 -10.12 1.62
N VAL A 27 7.11 -9.00 1.45
CA VAL A 27 6.93 -8.06 0.35
C VAL A 27 8.22 -7.93 -0.45
N PRO A 28 8.38 -8.72 -1.52
CA PRO A 28 9.51 -8.55 -2.42
C PRO A 28 9.42 -7.19 -3.12
N TYR A 29 10.54 -6.50 -3.28
CA TYR A 29 10.60 -5.21 -3.96
C TYR A 29 11.85 -5.01 -4.82
N VAL A 30 11.72 -4.11 -5.79
CA VAL A 30 12.82 -3.57 -6.60
C VAL A 30 12.61 -2.07 -6.76
N SER A 31 13.69 -1.32 -6.95
CA SER A 31 13.64 0.12 -7.23
C SER A 31 14.44 0.45 -8.47
N THR A 32 13.81 1.15 -9.43
CA THR A 32 14.52 1.77 -10.56
C THR A 32 15.02 3.18 -10.23
N ILE A 33 14.67 3.71 -9.05
CA ILE A 33 15.04 5.05 -8.59
C ILE A 33 16.42 4.97 -7.92
N LYS A 34 17.43 5.62 -8.50
CA LYS A 34 18.85 5.52 -8.09
C LYS A 34 19.18 6.21 -6.75
N ALA A 35 18.32 7.10 -6.25
CA ALA A 35 18.49 7.86 -5.00
C ALA A 35 17.41 7.46 -3.97
N ALA A 36 17.49 6.22 -3.47
CA ALA A 36 16.42 5.55 -2.74
C ALA A 36 16.51 5.62 -1.19
N ASN A 37 17.24 6.59 -0.61
CA ASN A 37 17.42 6.65 0.86
C ASN A 37 16.07 6.69 1.59
N ALA A 38 15.14 7.55 1.14
CA ALA A 38 13.80 7.64 1.73
C ALA A 38 12.98 6.35 1.57
N ILE A 39 13.19 5.59 0.49
CA ILE A 39 12.55 4.28 0.29
C ILE A 39 13.06 3.31 1.36
N ASN A 40 14.37 3.17 1.48
CA ASN A 40 14.96 2.26 2.46
C ASN A 40 14.59 2.65 3.90
N GLU A 41 14.58 3.94 4.22
CA GLU A 41 14.14 4.45 5.52
C GLU A 41 12.66 4.17 5.79
N ALA A 42 11.79 4.33 4.79
CA ALA A 42 10.37 4.06 4.90
C ALA A 42 10.10 2.57 5.17
N LEU A 43 10.75 1.68 4.42
CA LEU A 43 10.59 0.23 4.58
C LEU A 43 11.05 -0.21 5.98
N LYS A 44 12.22 0.25 6.43
CA LYS A 44 12.72 -0.02 7.79
C LYS A 44 11.80 0.51 8.88
N ALA A 45 11.24 1.71 8.69
CA ALA A 45 10.31 2.30 9.65
C ALA A 45 9.03 1.46 9.78
N ILE A 46 8.52 0.91 8.68
CA ILE A 46 7.37 0.01 8.70
C ILE A 46 7.73 -1.28 9.43
N GLU A 47 8.82 -1.96 9.06
CA GLU A 47 9.28 -3.20 9.73
C GLU A 47 9.46 -3.02 11.25
N ALA A 48 9.99 -1.86 11.67
CA ALA A 48 10.16 -1.56 13.08
C ALA A 48 8.83 -1.42 13.86
N ASN A 49 7.74 -1.03 13.18
CA ASN A 49 6.41 -0.88 13.76
C ASN A 49 5.50 -2.10 13.54
N THR A 50 5.87 -3.00 12.61
CA THR A 50 5.11 -4.20 12.26
C THR A 50 6.03 -5.42 12.19
N LYS A 51 6.04 -6.26 13.24
CA LYS A 51 6.96 -7.43 13.35
C LYS A 51 6.70 -8.56 12.35
N CYS A 52 5.64 -8.45 11.58
CA CYS A 52 5.09 -9.46 10.68
C CYS A 52 5.23 -9.10 9.20
N ILE A 53 5.58 -7.85 8.88
CA ILE A 53 5.81 -7.40 7.52
C ILE A 53 7.32 -7.29 7.33
N THR A 54 7.81 -7.85 6.22
CA THR A 54 9.22 -7.81 5.86
C THR A 54 9.38 -7.44 4.40
N PHE A 55 10.40 -6.64 4.10
CA PHE A 55 10.72 -6.21 2.74
C PHE A 55 11.99 -6.89 2.26
N THR A 56 11.88 -7.66 1.19
CA THR A 56 12.98 -8.44 0.64
C THR A 56 13.34 -7.97 -0.77
N GLN A 57 14.62 -8.03 -1.13
CA GLN A 57 15.02 -7.75 -2.51
C GLN A 57 14.42 -8.79 -3.44
N LYS A 58 13.74 -8.33 -4.50
CA LYS A 58 13.09 -9.19 -5.48
C LYS A 58 14.11 -10.13 -6.15
N THR A 59 13.77 -11.41 -6.19
CA THR A 59 14.49 -12.49 -6.89
C THR A 59 13.76 -12.92 -8.17
N ALA A 60 14.32 -13.90 -8.88
CA ALA A 60 13.66 -14.50 -10.05
C ALA A 60 12.43 -15.36 -9.69
N ALA A 61 12.35 -15.86 -8.45
CA ALA A 61 11.23 -16.68 -7.97
C ALA A 61 9.99 -15.86 -7.61
N ASP A 62 10.16 -14.56 -7.31
CA ASP A 62 9.09 -13.68 -6.87
C ASP A 62 8.15 -13.33 -8.02
N LYS A 63 6.96 -13.91 -7.99
CA LYS A 63 5.91 -13.68 -8.99
C LYS A 63 5.18 -12.36 -8.77
N ASN A 64 5.02 -11.89 -7.54
CA ASN A 64 4.41 -10.61 -7.20
C ASN A 64 5.41 -9.80 -6.39
N PHE A 65 5.60 -8.53 -6.72
CA PHE A 65 6.55 -7.66 -6.06
C PHE A 65 6.19 -6.19 -6.24
N ILE A 66 6.68 -5.34 -5.35
CA ILE A 66 6.61 -3.89 -5.48
C ILE A 66 7.71 -3.41 -6.43
N GLU A 67 7.35 -2.54 -7.37
CA GLU A 67 8.31 -1.83 -8.21
C GLU A 67 8.24 -0.33 -7.93
N PHE A 68 9.25 0.22 -7.25
CA PHE A 68 9.40 1.66 -7.10
C PHE A 68 9.94 2.26 -8.38
N LYS A 69 9.19 3.18 -8.99
CA LYS A 69 9.59 3.80 -10.26
C LYS A 69 9.13 5.25 -10.37
N HIS A 70 9.75 5.96 -11.30
CA HIS A 70 9.41 7.35 -11.58
C HIS A 70 7.97 7.48 -12.12
N GLY A 71 7.27 8.53 -11.68
CA GLY A 71 5.93 8.88 -12.16
C GLY A 71 5.64 10.37 -12.04
N GLY A 72 4.48 10.80 -12.55
CA GLY A 72 4.03 12.20 -12.51
C GLY A 72 3.48 12.66 -11.15
N GLY A 73 3.39 11.77 -10.17
CA GLY A 73 2.84 12.04 -8.84
C GLY A 73 3.30 10.99 -7.82
N CYS A 74 2.64 10.96 -6.66
CA CYS A 74 2.81 9.92 -5.63
C CYS A 74 1.53 9.08 -5.62
N TYR A 75 1.62 7.79 -5.95
CA TYR A 75 0.47 6.89 -5.87
C TYR A 75 0.88 5.40 -5.93
N SER A 76 0.05 4.56 -5.30
CA SER A 76 0.09 3.10 -5.36
C SER A 76 -1.31 2.53 -5.54
N TYR A 77 -1.39 1.30 -6.06
CA TYR A 77 -2.59 0.48 -5.87
C TYR A 77 -2.73 0.06 -4.40
N VAL A 78 -3.96 -0.29 -4.03
CA VAL A 78 -4.28 -0.73 -2.69
C VAL A 78 -4.21 -2.26 -2.59
N GLY A 79 -3.29 -2.76 -1.77
CA GLY A 79 -3.00 -4.19 -1.60
C GLY A 79 -2.08 -4.78 -2.69
N MET A 80 -1.84 -6.09 -2.61
CA MET A 80 -1.01 -6.84 -3.54
C MET A 80 -1.71 -7.06 -4.89
N MET A 81 -1.13 -6.47 -5.93
CA MET A 81 -1.54 -6.72 -7.32
C MET A 81 -0.86 -7.97 -7.91
N ARG A 82 -1.44 -8.52 -8.99
CA ARG A 82 -0.83 -9.64 -9.73
C ARG A 82 0.40 -9.14 -10.50
N ARG A 83 1.49 -9.91 -10.44
CA ARG A 83 2.76 -9.67 -11.15
C ARG A 83 3.56 -8.49 -10.62
N THR A 84 3.15 -7.28 -10.94
CA THR A 84 3.89 -6.06 -10.59
C THR A 84 2.95 -5.12 -9.88
N ASN A 85 3.36 -4.66 -8.71
CA ASN A 85 2.67 -3.63 -7.94
C ASN A 85 3.48 -2.33 -8.01
N PRO A 86 3.25 -1.49 -9.04
CA PRO A 86 4.04 -0.27 -9.19
C PRO A 86 3.68 0.75 -8.13
N ILE A 87 4.70 1.33 -7.51
CA ILE A 87 4.60 2.54 -6.70
C ILE A 87 5.26 3.67 -7.49
N TYR A 88 4.45 4.64 -7.90
CA TYR A 88 4.91 5.76 -8.70
C TYR A 88 5.31 6.90 -7.79
N LEU A 89 6.55 7.37 -7.95
CA LEU A 89 7.12 8.45 -7.15
C LEU A 89 7.73 9.51 -8.06
N SER A 90 7.19 10.72 -8.00
CA SER A 90 7.85 11.92 -8.53
C SER A 90 9.01 12.36 -7.60
N PRO A 91 9.90 13.27 -8.04
CA PRO A 91 11.01 13.78 -7.23
C PRO A 91 10.68 14.22 -5.80
N PRO A 92 9.62 15.00 -5.52
CA PRO A 92 9.24 15.31 -4.14
C PRO A 92 8.80 14.07 -3.34
N CYS A 93 8.22 13.05 -3.97
CA CYS A 93 7.73 11.85 -3.29
C CYS A 93 8.90 10.99 -2.78
N TYR A 94 9.85 10.62 -3.66
CA TYR A 94 10.96 9.74 -3.27
C TYR A 94 12.05 10.45 -2.44
N ARG A 95 11.92 11.76 -2.21
CA ARG A 95 12.76 12.52 -1.26
C ARG A 95 12.14 12.63 0.13
N SER A 96 10.90 12.20 0.30
CA SER A 96 10.18 12.24 1.58
C SER A 96 9.88 10.83 2.06
N LYS A 97 10.50 10.43 3.17
CA LYS A 97 10.23 9.13 3.82
C LYS A 97 8.74 8.96 4.10
N ASP A 98 8.09 10.01 4.60
CA ASP A 98 6.69 9.98 5.01
C ASP A 98 5.73 9.73 3.84
N ILE A 99 6.01 10.34 2.69
CA ILE A 99 5.24 10.10 1.46
C ILE A 99 5.49 8.67 0.95
N VAL A 100 6.73 8.18 0.98
CA VAL A 100 6.98 6.80 0.58
C VAL A 100 6.26 5.81 1.51
N MET A 101 6.28 6.04 2.81
CA MET A 101 5.53 5.22 3.78
C MET A 101 4.03 5.23 3.50
N HIS A 102 3.48 6.38 3.13
CA HIS A 102 2.08 6.50 2.72
C HIS A 102 1.75 5.57 1.54
N GLU A 103 2.53 5.64 0.47
CA GLU A 103 2.30 4.82 -0.72
C GLU A 103 2.53 3.32 -0.47
N VAL A 104 3.52 2.98 0.37
CA VAL A 104 3.73 1.58 0.79
C VAL A 104 2.57 1.11 1.65
N GLY A 105 2.01 1.96 2.51
CA GLY A 105 0.80 1.67 3.28
C GLY A 105 -0.37 1.28 2.38
N HIS A 106 -0.57 2.00 1.27
CA HIS A 106 -1.53 1.59 0.24
C HIS A 106 -1.21 0.21 -0.33
N ALA A 107 0.04 -0.04 -0.76
CA ALA A 107 0.45 -1.34 -1.27
C ALA A 107 0.26 -2.50 -0.26
N LEU A 108 0.28 -2.22 1.04
CA LEU A 108 0.01 -3.19 2.12
C LEU A 108 -1.48 -3.41 2.41
N GLY A 109 -2.37 -2.61 1.81
CA GLY A 109 -3.82 -2.72 1.98
C GLY A 109 -4.43 -1.69 2.93
N LEU A 110 -3.74 -0.60 3.23
CA LEU A 110 -4.43 0.53 3.85
C LEU A 110 -5.23 1.27 2.78
N ASN A 111 -6.55 1.21 2.90
CA ASN A 111 -7.42 2.20 2.27
C ASN A 111 -7.58 3.41 3.19
N GLN A 112 -7.44 4.60 2.61
CA GLN A 112 -7.84 5.84 3.25
C GLN A 112 -9.22 6.23 2.71
N HIS A 113 -10.19 6.44 3.61
CA HIS A 113 -11.52 6.91 3.24
C HIS A 113 -11.53 8.45 3.13
N PRO A 114 -12.42 9.05 2.30
CA PRO A 114 -12.61 10.49 2.29
C PRO A 114 -12.89 11.02 3.70
N GLY A 115 -12.08 11.99 4.16
CA GLY A 115 -12.17 12.58 5.51
C GLY A 115 -11.09 12.11 6.51
N GLN A 116 -10.28 11.11 6.17
CA GLN A 116 -9.17 10.64 7.00
C GLN A 116 -7.83 11.19 6.47
N LYS A 117 -7.47 12.41 6.89
CA LYS A 117 -6.20 13.11 6.58
C LYS A 117 -5.91 13.33 5.07
N PRO A 118 -4.94 14.20 4.72
CA PRO A 118 -4.46 14.30 3.35
C PRO A 118 -3.86 12.98 2.87
N SER A 119 -4.02 12.65 1.58
CA SER A 119 -3.41 11.50 0.89
C SER A 119 -1.87 11.55 0.78
N SER A 120 -1.23 12.36 1.61
CA SER A 120 0.22 12.48 1.73
C SER A 120 0.63 12.45 3.20
N ALA A 121 -0.31 12.17 4.11
CA ALA A 121 -0.03 12.15 5.52
C ALA A 121 0.81 10.91 5.87
N PRO A 122 1.81 11.06 6.76
CA PRO A 122 2.60 9.95 7.25
C PRO A 122 1.73 8.91 7.95
N LEU A 123 2.16 7.64 7.86
CA LEU A 123 1.60 6.57 8.67
C LEU A 123 1.77 6.88 10.15
N GLY A 124 0.65 6.87 10.88
CA GLY A 124 0.61 7.08 12.33
C GLY A 124 0.38 5.78 13.10
N LYS A 125 0.33 5.90 14.43
CA LYS A 125 0.09 4.78 15.35
C LYS A 125 -1.13 3.93 14.97
N ALA A 126 -2.25 4.58 14.63
CA ALA A 126 -3.48 3.90 14.24
C ALA A 126 -3.34 3.11 12.92
N ASP A 127 -2.53 3.60 11.98
CA ASP A 127 -2.26 2.91 10.73
C ASP A 127 -1.45 1.63 10.98
N PHE A 128 -0.43 1.71 11.84
CA PHE A 128 0.35 0.54 12.24
C PHE A 128 -0.47 -0.48 13.04
N GLU A 129 -1.33 -0.03 13.94
CA GLU A 129 -2.28 -0.92 14.65
C GLU A 129 -3.20 -1.65 13.67
N LYS A 130 -3.70 -0.94 12.64
CA LYS A 130 -4.50 -1.54 11.57
C LYS A 130 -3.69 -2.55 10.76
N LEU A 131 -2.47 -2.22 10.36
CA LEU A 131 -1.58 -3.16 9.66
C LEU A 131 -1.29 -4.41 10.51
N ASN A 132 -0.99 -4.25 11.80
CA ASN A 132 -0.74 -5.38 12.70
C ASN A 132 -1.95 -6.31 12.76
N LYS A 133 -3.15 -5.76 12.95
CA LYS A 133 -4.39 -6.53 12.91
C LYS A 133 -4.61 -7.25 11.56
N MET A 134 -4.33 -6.59 10.45
CA MET A 134 -4.53 -7.15 9.10
C MET A 134 -3.57 -8.30 8.81
N TYR A 135 -2.31 -8.17 9.22
CA TYR A 135 -1.27 -9.17 9.00
C TYR A 135 -1.15 -10.20 10.13
N THR A 136 -2.06 -10.16 11.09
CA THR A 136 -2.16 -11.08 12.25
C THR A 136 -0.90 -11.06 13.12
N CYS A 137 -0.54 -9.83 13.47
CA CYS A 137 0.47 -9.41 14.41
C CYS A 137 -0.25 -8.78 15.63
#